data_AF-A0A7X2NNG6-F1
#
_entry.id   AF-A0A7X2NNG6-F1
#
_cell.length_a   1.000
_cell.length_b   1.000
_cell.length_c   1.000
_cell.angle_alpha   90.00
_cell.angle_beta   90.00
_cell.angle_gamma   90.00
#
_symmetry.space_group_name_H-M   'P 1'
#
loop_
_entity.id
_entity.type
_entity.pdbx_description
1 polymer ?
#
loop_
_entity_poly.entity_id
_entity_poly.type
_entity_poly.pdbx_seq_one_letter_code
_entity_poly.pdbx_strand_id
1 'polypeptide(L)'
;MGCPSAQERQPIVDSGEEELFLSDPQELARLEEEEQEYSQPQQIWEGFRKRYPKIQAFDSANGCEILTIKPQDIGLLPRENWNYGNNSFLLHGYYNYRYLVLARIGGEGSQIRYILGVPGHYYSNEKYMASMFGFPHFVLSKKQPSQDGRFGYWYTDIRLQNQD
;
A
#
# COMPACT_ATOMS: atom_id res chain seq x y z
N MET A 1 -73.58 -24.84 21.43
CA MET A 1 -72.79 -23.59 21.52
C MET A 1 -71.57 -23.89 22.39
N GLY A 2 -70.31 -23.74 22.01
CA GLY A 2 -69.70 -23.09 20.85
C GLY A 2 -68.48 -23.84 20.30
N CYS A 3 -67.87 -23.19 19.30
CA CYS A 3 -67.14 -23.67 18.13
C CYS A 3 -65.67 -24.12 18.34
N PRO A 4 -65.04 -24.76 17.32
CA PRO A 4 -63.77 -25.47 17.42
C PRO A 4 -62.53 -24.59 17.20
N SER A 5 -61.37 -25.12 17.62
CA SER A 5 -60.04 -24.53 17.45
C SER A 5 -59.60 -24.55 15.98
N ALA A 6 -59.24 -23.39 15.43
CA ALA A 6 -58.74 -23.24 14.06
C ALA A 6 -57.20 -23.14 14.07
N GLN A 7 -56.55 -24.03 13.31
CA GLN A 7 -55.11 -24.03 13.03
C GLN A 7 -54.68 -22.74 12.31
N GLU A 8 -53.77 -21.98 12.92
CA GLU A 8 -53.01 -20.93 12.24
C GLU A 8 -51.96 -21.57 11.31
N ARG A 9 -52.01 -21.17 10.04
CA ARG A 9 -51.08 -21.58 8.99
C ARG A 9 -49.71 -20.99 9.26
N GLN A 10 -48.67 -21.82 9.27
CA GLN A 10 -47.28 -21.37 9.25
C GLN A 10 -46.94 -20.69 7.90
N PRO A 11 -46.19 -19.58 7.88
CA PRO A 11 -45.66 -19.04 6.65
C PRO A 11 -44.48 -19.90 6.16
N ILE A 12 -44.53 -20.26 4.89
CA ILE A 12 -43.44 -20.94 4.17
C ILE A 12 -42.36 -19.89 3.93
N VAL A 13 -41.20 -20.04 4.56
CA VAL A 13 -40.05 -19.19 4.28
C VAL A 13 -39.21 -19.89 3.21
N ASP A 14 -39.16 -19.23 2.06
CA ASP A 14 -38.46 -19.61 0.85
C ASP A 14 -36.96 -19.77 1.12
N SER A 15 -36.46 -20.93 0.71
CA SER A 15 -35.08 -21.38 0.76
C SER A 15 -34.22 -20.58 -0.21
N GLY A 16 -33.38 -19.71 0.35
CA GLY A 16 -32.34 -18.97 -0.36
C GLY A 16 -31.15 -18.74 0.56
N GLU A 17 -30.70 -19.79 1.24
CA GLU A 17 -29.40 -19.78 1.89
C GLU A 17 -28.33 -19.84 0.79
N GLU A 18 -27.80 -18.68 0.40
CA GLU A 18 -26.46 -18.61 -0.18
C GLU A 18 -25.49 -19.03 0.92
N GLU A 19 -25.36 -20.34 1.14
CA GLU A 19 -24.21 -20.90 1.85
C GLU A 19 -22.96 -20.50 1.06
N LEU A 20 -22.18 -19.59 1.63
CA LEU A 20 -20.81 -19.32 1.19
C LEU A 20 -20.01 -20.61 1.39
N PHE A 21 -19.90 -21.43 0.34
CA PHE A 21 -19.09 -22.66 0.28
C PHE A 21 -17.58 -22.31 0.30
N LEU A 22 -17.07 -21.93 1.48
CA LEU A 22 -15.64 -21.69 1.76
C LEU A 22 -14.85 -22.99 1.97
N SER A 23 -15.07 -24.02 1.15
CA SER A 23 -14.58 -25.38 1.50
C SER A 23 -14.09 -26.25 0.36
N ASP A 24 -14.00 -25.78 -0.89
CA ASP A 24 -13.32 -26.54 -1.93
C ASP A 24 -11.80 -26.29 -1.86
N PRO A 25 -10.99 -27.26 -1.39
CA PRO A 25 -9.55 -27.09 -1.24
C PRO A 25 -8.84 -26.91 -2.60
N GLN A 26 -9.44 -27.38 -3.70
CA GLN A 26 -8.85 -27.24 -5.04
C GLN A 26 -9.04 -25.82 -5.57
N GLU A 27 -10.21 -25.21 -5.34
CA GLU A 27 -10.44 -23.82 -5.73
C GLU A 27 -9.64 -22.86 -4.83
N LEU A 28 -9.51 -23.16 -3.52
CA LEU A 28 -8.59 -22.45 -2.62
C LEU A 28 -7.14 -22.54 -3.09
N ALA A 29 -6.64 -23.73 -3.43
CA ALA A 29 -5.28 -23.90 -3.94
C ALA A 29 -5.07 -23.17 -5.27
N ARG A 30 -6.07 -23.17 -6.17
CA ARG A 30 -5.99 -22.43 -7.44
C ARG A 30 -5.98 -20.92 -7.22
N LEU A 31 -6.78 -20.42 -6.28
CA LEU A 31 -6.80 -19.00 -5.89
C LEU A 31 -5.49 -18.59 -5.19
N GLU A 32 -4.92 -19.45 -4.35
CA GLU A 32 -3.61 -19.25 -3.72
C GLU A 32 -2.48 -19.25 -4.77
N GLU A 33 -2.52 -20.17 -5.74
CA GLU A 33 -1.57 -20.20 -6.87
C GLU A 33 -1.70 -18.95 -7.75
N GLU A 34 -2.92 -18.52 -8.07
CA GLU A 34 -3.18 -17.27 -8.79
C GLU A 34 -2.67 -16.06 -7.97
N GLU A 35 -2.94 -15.98 -6.66
CA GLU A 35 -2.41 -14.93 -5.78
C GLU A 35 -0.87 -14.92 -5.72
N GLN A 36 -0.23 -16.10 -5.69
CA GLN A 36 1.22 -16.25 -5.71
C GLN A 36 1.81 -15.81 -7.06
N GLU A 37 1.15 -16.12 -8.18
CA GLU A 37 1.59 -15.70 -9.52
C GLU A 37 1.51 -14.18 -9.68
N TYR A 38 0.47 -13.53 -9.14
CA TYR A 38 0.33 -12.07 -9.04
C TYR A 38 1.28 -11.41 -8.01
N SER A 39 1.99 -12.19 -7.19
CA SER A 39 2.83 -11.72 -6.08
C SER A 39 4.29 -11.43 -6.48
N GLN A 40 4.66 -11.52 -7.76
CA GLN A 40 6.02 -11.15 -8.16
C GLN A 40 6.26 -9.64 -7.99
N PRO A 41 7.31 -9.20 -7.26
CA PRO A 41 7.62 -7.78 -7.04
C PRO A 41 7.61 -6.93 -8.32
N GLN A 42 8.08 -7.51 -9.42
CA GLN A 42 8.16 -6.88 -10.74
C GLN A 42 6.78 -6.62 -11.33
N GLN A 43 5.83 -7.56 -11.19
CA GLN A 43 4.48 -7.40 -11.72
C GLN A 43 3.70 -6.34 -10.95
N ILE A 44 3.80 -6.36 -9.62
CA ILE A 44 3.23 -5.32 -8.75
C ILE A 44 3.80 -3.96 -9.15
N TRP A 45 5.13 -3.85 -9.25
CA TRP A 45 5.78 -2.61 -9.69
C TRP A 45 5.28 -2.14 -11.07
N GLU A 46 5.22 -3.01 -12.07
CA GLU A 46 4.75 -2.63 -13.41
C GLU A 46 3.27 -2.20 -13.40
N GLY A 47 2.43 -2.78 -12.54
CA GLY A 47 1.06 -2.34 -12.32
C GLY A 47 0.99 -0.90 -11.81
N PHE A 48 1.77 -0.57 -10.78
CA PHE A 48 1.90 0.80 -10.28
C PHE A 48 2.49 1.73 -11.33
N ARG A 49 3.56 1.32 -12.02
CA ARG A 49 4.29 2.10 -13.02
C ARG A 49 3.41 2.51 -14.21
N LYS A 50 2.44 1.68 -14.59
CA LYS A 50 1.46 1.98 -15.65
C LYS A 50 0.36 2.94 -15.18
N ARG A 51 -0.02 2.87 -13.90
CA ARG A 51 -1.16 3.61 -13.34
C ARG A 51 -0.79 4.99 -12.81
N TYR A 52 0.40 5.15 -12.24
CA TYR A 52 0.78 6.33 -11.48
C TYR A 52 1.80 7.21 -12.19
N PRO A 53 1.72 8.55 -12.04
CA PRO A 53 2.67 9.47 -12.67
C PRO A 53 4.10 9.29 -12.16
N LYS A 54 5.06 9.33 -13.08
CA LYS A 54 6.50 9.33 -12.78
C LYS A 54 7.00 10.74 -12.49
N ILE A 55 7.87 10.88 -11.50
CA ILE A 55 8.48 12.17 -11.14
C ILE A 55 10.00 12.05 -11.00
N GLN A 56 10.69 13.18 -11.10
CA GLN A 56 12.13 13.29 -10.82
C GLN A 56 12.33 13.95 -9.45
N ALA A 57 12.09 13.18 -8.39
CA ALA A 57 12.14 13.68 -7.01
C ALA A 57 13.57 13.75 -6.46
N PHE A 58 14.34 12.68 -6.63
CA PHE A 58 15.74 12.55 -6.21
C PHE A 58 16.46 11.59 -7.17
N ASP A 59 17.79 11.57 -7.12
CA ASP A 59 18.61 10.67 -7.93
C ASP A 59 19.23 9.57 -7.04
N SER A 60 19.56 8.43 -7.64
CA SER A 60 20.32 7.34 -6.99
C SER A 60 21.40 6.83 -7.93
N ALA A 61 22.56 6.46 -7.39
CA ALA A 61 23.73 6.05 -8.16
C ALA A 61 23.45 4.85 -9.09
N ASN A 62 22.57 3.94 -8.67
CA ASN A 62 22.23 2.72 -9.40
C ASN A 62 20.94 2.88 -10.24
N GLY A 63 20.48 4.11 -10.46
CA GLY A 63 19.20 4.40 -11.10
C GLY A 63 18.03 4.37 -10.11
N CYS A 64 17.05 5.23 -10.38
CA CYS A 64 15.84 5.33 -9.59
C CYS A 64 14.65 5.67 -10.50
N GLU A 65 13.54 4.96 -10.31
CA GLU A 65 12.25 5.31 -10.89
C GLU A 65 11.28 5.60 -9.74
N ILE A 66 10.58 6.74 -9.81
CA ILE A 66 9.80 7.28 -8.70
C ILE A 66 8.40 7.58 -9.19
N LEU A 67 7.41 7.03 -8.49
CA LEU A 67 5.99 7.19 -8.75
C LEU A 67 5.35 8.04 -7.66
N THR A 68 4.28 8.73 -8.01
CA THR A 68 3.42 9.44 -7.05
C THR A 68 2.19 8.60 -6.71
N ILE A 69 2.01 8.29 -5.43
CA ILE A 69 0.87 7.51 -4.94
C ILE A 69 0.13 8.24 -3.82
N LYS A 70 -1.04 7.74 -3.44
CA LYS A 70 -1.87 8.20 -2.32
C LYS A 70 -1.95 7.12 -1.23
N PRO A 71 -2.34 7.48 0.00
CA PRO A 71 -2.50 6.51 1.08
C PRO A 71 -3.43 5.33 0.73
N GLN A 72 -4.50 5.59 -0.05
CA GLN A 72 -5.44 4.56 -0.49
C GLN A 72 -4.78 3.48 -1.38
N ASP A 73 -3.72 3.84 -2.09
CA ASP A 73 -3.02 2.94 -3.00
C ASP A 73 -2.11 1.95 -2.23
N ILE A 74 -1.85 2.18 -0.95
CA ILE A 74 -1.07 1.28 -0.09
C ILE A 74 -1.79 -0.07 0.08
N GLY A 75 -3.12 -0.10 0.00
CA GLY A 75 -3.89 -1.35 0.01
C GLY A 75 -3.65 -2.24 -1.22
N LEU A 76 -3.02 -1.71 -2.27
CA LEU A 76 -2.62 -2.48 -3.46
C LEU A 76 -1.20 -3.07 -3.32
N LEU A 77 -0.47 -2.73 -2.26
CA LEU A 77 0.81 -3.36 -1.93
C LEU A 77 0.58 -4.69 -1.19
N PRO A 78 1.61 -5.54 -1.07
CA PRO A 78 1.57 -6.70 -0.18
C PRO A 78 1.13 -6.36 1.24
N ARG A 79 0.42 -7.29 1.87
CA ARG A 79 -0.29 -7.08 3.15
C ARG A 79 0.63 -6.58 4.28
N GLU A 80 1.88 -7.01 4.28
CA GLU A 80 2.93 -6.58 5.22
C GLU A 80 3.14 -5.04 5.24
N ASN A 81 2.79 -4.33 4.16
CA ASN A 81 2.94 -2.88 4.04
C ASN A 81 1.66 -2.10 4.38
N TRP A 82 0.54 -2.77 4.64
CA TRP A 82 -0.75 -2.10 4.84
C TRP A 82 -0.79 -1.25 6.11
N ASN A 83 0.06 -1.56 7.09
CA ASN A 83 0.26 -0.76 8.29
C ASN A 83 0.64 0.71 7.97
N TYR A 84 1.30 0.97 6.84
CA TYR A 84 1.63 2.33 6.41
C TYR A 84 0.40 3.15 5.99
N GLY A 85 -0.69 2.50 5.56
CA GLY A 85 -1.93 3.16 5.15
C GLY A 85 -2.58 4.00 6.24
N ASN A 86 -2.38 3.60 7.51
CA ASN A 86 -2.88 4.30 8.69
C ASN A 86 -1.78 4.95 9.54
N ASN A 87 -0.55 5.06 9.01
CA ASN A 87 0.55 5.65 9.73
C ASN A 87 0.38 7.16 9.85
N SER A 88 0.33 7.68 11.10
CA SER A 88 0.05 9.09 11.36
C SER A 88 1.07 10.05 10.74
N PHE A 89 2.35 9.68 10.68
CA PHE A 89 3.39 10.50 10.05
C PHE A 89 3.17 10.60 8.54
N LEU A 90 2.90 9.47 7.89
CA LEU A 90 2.61 9.40 6.46
C LEU A 90 1.34 10.18 6.10
N LEU A 91 0.27 10.00 6.87
CA LEU A 91 -0.99 10.73 6.66
C LEU A 91 -0.79 12.23 6.83
N HIS A 92 -0.09 12.66 7.88
CA HIS A 92 0.22 14.06 8.10
C HIS A 92 1.03 14.66 6.95
N GLY A 93 2.07 13.98 6.49
CA GLY A 93 2.83 14.40 5.31
C GLY A 93 1.97 14.47 4.05
N TYR A 94 1.11 13.48 3.83
CA TYR A 94 0.17 13.50 2.70
C TYR A 94 -0.80 14.68 2.75
N TYR A 95 -1.32 15.07 3.91
CA TYR A 95 -2.21 16.24 4.01
C TYR A 95 -1.49 17.54 3.66
N ASN A 96 -0.20 17.65 3.95
CA ASN A 96 0.59 18.83 3.63
C ASN A 96 0.99 18.92 2.15
N TYR A 97 1.42 17.81 1.55
CA TYR A 97 1.98 17.81 0.19
C TYR A 97 1.06 17.23 -0.89
N ARG A 98 0.04 16.47 -0.49
CA ARG A 98 -0.97 15.83 -1.36
C ARG A 98 -0.44 14.72 -2.26
N TYR A 99 0.75 14.20 -1.99
CA TYR A 99 1.30 13.00 -2.61
C TYR A 99 2.30 12.30 -1.70
N LEU A 100 2.54 11.01 -1.98
CA LEU A 100 3.63 10.20 -1.44
C LEU A 100 4.50 9.71 -2.59
N VAL A 101 5.69 9.22 -2.28
CA VAL A 101 6.59 8.63 -3.30
C VAL A 101 6.73 7.13 -3.08
N LEU A 102 6.55 6.37 -4.16
CA LEU A 102 6.90 4.96 -4.23
C LEU A 102 8.04 4.84 -5.24
N ALA A 103 9.21 4.39 -4.80
CA ALA A 103 10.39 4.38 -5.65
C ALA A 103 11.02 2.99 -5.74
N ARG A 104 11.48 2.66 -6.94
CA ARG A 104 12.32 1.50 -7.24
C ARG A 104 13.75 1.99 -7.43
N ILE A 105 14.66 1.52 -6.58
CA ILE A 105 16.07 1.87 -6.58
C ILE A 105 16.86 0.66 -7.07
N GLY A 106 17.77 0.88 -8.03
CA GLY A 106 18.61 -0.17 -8.62
C GLY A 106 18.24 -0.49 -10.06
N GLY A 107 19.26 -0.83 -10.85
CA GLY A 107 19.18 -1.18 -12.27
C GLY A 107 19.55 -2.64 -12.53
N GLU A 108 19.72 -2.99 -13.80
CA GLU A 108 20.14 -4.32 -14.22
C GLU A 108 21.46 -4.72 -13.54
N GLY A 109 21.47 -5.91 -12.93
CA GLY A 109 22.63 -6.45 -12.20
C GLY A 109 22.82 -5.93 -10.77
N SER A 110 21.96 -5.04 -10.27
CA SER A 110 21.95 -4.62 -8.85
C SER A 110 20.73 -5.20 -8.12
N GLN A 111 20.86 -5.37 -6.79
CA GLN A 111 19.72 -5.71 -5.95
C GLN A 111 18.70 -4.56 -6.01
N ILE A 112 17.49 -4.87 -6.45
CA ILE A 112 16.38 -3.92 -6.52
C ILE A 112 15.85 -3.71 -5.11
N ARG A 113 15.65 -2.44 -4.74
CA ARG A 113 14.99 -2.06 -3.49
C ARG A 113 13.79 -1.18 -3.79
N TYR A 114 12.74 -1.34 -3.00
CA TYR A 114 11.55 -0.51 -3.07
C TYR A 114 11.46 0.32 -1.80
N ILE A 115 11.16 1.60 -1.95
CA ILE A 115 10.99 2.50 -0.81
C ILE A 115 9.66 3.24 -0.88
N LEU A 116 9.10 3.49 0.28
CA LEU A 116 7.96 4.38 0.47
C LEU A 116 8.44 5.65 1.16
N GLY A 117 8.13 6.80 0.58
CA GLY A 117 8.59 8.09 1.06
C GLY A 117 7.49 9.10 1.27
N VAL A 118 7.68 9.94 2.28
CA VAL A 118 6.81 11.04 2.71
C VAL A 118 7.58 12.34 2.48
N PRO A 119 7.06 13.28 1.67
CA PRO A 119 7.73 14.57 1.49
C PRO A 119 7.80 15.34 2.80
N GLY A 120 8.89 16.06 3.02
CA GLY A 120 9.17 16.68 4.31
C GLY A 120 10.44 17.53 4.32
N HIS A 121 10.75 18.11 5.48
CA HIS A 121 11.95 18.91 5.68
C HIS A 121 12.91 18.26 6.68
N TYR A 122 14.21 18.43 6.45
CA TYR A 122 15.24 17.95 7.37
C TYR A 122 15.40 18.86 8.60
N TYR A 123 14.42 18.78 9.50
CA TYR A 123 14.43 19.44 10.81
C TYR A 123 14.48 18.42 11.96
N SER A 124 15.08 18.80 13.10
CA SER A 124 15.31 17.88 14.22
C SER A 124 14.02 17.28 14.80
N ASN A 125 12.96 18.08 14.89
CA ASN A 125 11.63 17.63 15.32
C ASN A 125 11.02 16.62 14.34
N GLU A 126 11.06 16.94 13.04
CA GLU A 126 10.51 16.08 12.00
C GLU A 126 11.31 14.77 11.88
N LYS A 127 12.64 14.83 11.99
CA LYS A 127 13.53 13.66 12.05
C LYS A 127 13.15 12.70 13.19
N TYR A 128 12.91 13.25 14.38
CA TYR A 128 12.49 12.45 15.54
C TYR A 128 11.14 11.78 15.26
N MET A 129 10.16 12.55 14.77
CA MET A 129 8.83 12.01 14.45
C MET A 129 8.91 10.94 13.36
N ALA A 130 9.55 11.23 12.23
CA ALA A 130 9.74 10.30 11.13
C ALA A 130 10.36 8.98 11.62
N SER A 131 11.41 9.05 12.43
CA SER A 131 12.08 7.86 12.99
C SER A 131 11.17 7.05 13.90
N MET A 132 10.41 7.70 14.79
CA MET A 132 9.44 7.04 15.69
C MET A 132 8.30 6.35 14.94
N PHE A 133 7.91 6.87 13.77
CA PHE A 133 6.85 6.31 12.93
C PHE A 133 7.38 5.39 11.82
N GLY A 134 8.66 4.98 11.85
CA GLY A 134 9.20 3.98 10.93
C GLY A 134 9.71 4.53 9.60
N PHE A 135 10.01 5.83 9.49
CA PHE A 135 10.66 6.49 8.35
C PHE A 135 12.02 7.08 8.76
N PRO A 136 13.01 6.25 9.14
CA PRO A 136 14.26 6.73 9.74
C PRO A 136 15.24 7.36 8.72
N HIS A 137 15.03 7.13 7.42
CA HIS A 137 15.95 7.58 6.39
C HIS A 137 15.46 8.86 5.71
N PHE A 138 16.38 9.65 5.17
CA PHE A 138 16.07 10.88 4.46
C PHE A 138 16.90 11.04 3.20
N VAL A 139 16.27 11.48 2.12
CA VAL A 139 16.93 11.85 0.87
C VAL A 139 16.52 13.25 0.46
N LEU A 140 17.50 14.08 0.08
CA LEU A 140 17.24 15.44 -0.40
C LEU A 140 16.54 15.42 -1.75
N SER A 141 15.59 16.33 -1.93
CA SER A 141 14.98 16.55 -3.25
C SER A 141 16.00 17.16 -4.21
N LYS A 142 15.92 16.77 -5.48
CA LYS A 142 16.67 17.40 -6.57
C LYS A 142 16.26 18.86 -6.77
N LYS A 143 14.98 19.18 -6.54
CA LYS A 143 14.44 20.53 -6.67
C LYS A 143 14.19 21.08 -5.27
N GLN A 144 15.06 22.00 -4.85
CA GLN A 144 14.91 22.70 -3.59
C GLN A 144 14.00 23.93 -3.75
N PRO A 145 13.05 24.16 -2.83
CA PRO A 145 12.35 25.43 -2.73
C PRO A 145 13.33 26.60 -2.54
N SER A 146 13.02 27.77 -3.08
CA SER A 146 13.91 28.94 -3.08
C SER A 146 14.27 29.47 -1.69
N GLN A 147 13.51 29.10 -0.65
CA GLN A 147 13.68 29.61 0.72
C GLN A 147 14.18 28.55 1.70
N ASP A 148 14.21 27.28 1.32
CA ASP A 148 14.57 26.18 2.21
C ASP A 148 15.26 25.06 1.43
N GLY A 149 16.59 24.95 1.60
CA GLY A 149 17.43 23.93 0.96
C GLY A 149 17.40 22.57 1.65
N ARG A 150 16.44 22.32 2.54
CA ARG A 150 16.32 21.08 3.32
C ARG A 150 15.10 20.25 2.97
N PHE A 151 14.45 20.54 1.85
CA PHE A 151 13.30 19.77 1.38
C PHE A 151 13.74 18.41 0.82
N GLY A 152 12.97 17.37 1.10
CA GLY A 152 13.27 16.02 0.67
C GLY A 152 12.19 15.04 1.05
N TYR A 153 12.59 13.80 1.26
CA TYR A 153 11.69 12.69 1.51
C TYR A 153 12.21 11.84 2.66
N TRP A 154 11.39 11.70 3.69
CA TRP A 154 11.56 10.70 4.74
C TRP A 154 11.09 9.36 4.21
N TYR A 155 11.91 8.32 4.29
CA TYR A 155 11.58 7.04 3.64
C TYR A 155 11.92 5.82 4.50
N THR A 156 11.31 4.71 4.10
CA THR A 156 11.57 3.37 4.63
C THR A 156 11.60 2.38 3.48
N ASP A 157 12.37 1.31 3.63
CA ASP A 157 12.37 0.19 2.69
C ASP A 157 11.08 -0.62 2.88
N ILE A 158 10.44 -0.94 1.76
CA ILE A 158 9.27 -1.80 1.72
C ILE A 158 9.58 -3.03 0.88
N ARG A 159 8.85 -4.10 1.14
CA ARG A 159 8.94 -5.35 0.38
C ARG A 159 7.73 -5.45 -0.54
N LEU A 160 7.96 -5.90 -1.76
CA LEU A 160 6.88 -6.15 -2.73
C LEU A 160 6.64 -7.66 -2.91
N GLN A 161 6.90 -8.45 -1.87
CA GLN A 161 6.73 -9.91 -1.86
C GLN A 161 5.97 -10.28 -0.61
N ASN A 162 4.91 -11.08 -0.71
CA ASN A 162 4.27 -11.61 0.49
C ASN A 162 5.27 -12.53 1.22
N GLN A 163 5.40 -12.40 2.54
CA GLN A 163 6.06 -13.43 3.35
C GLN A 163 5.00 -14.43 3.77
N ASP A 164 5.22 -15.70 3.43
CA ASP A 164 4.40 -16.86 3.80
C ASP A 164 4.24 -17.03 5.32
#